data_AF-A0A534VK77-F1
#
_entry.id   AF-A0A534VK77-F1
#
_cell.length_a   1.000
_cell.length_b   1.000
_cell.length_c   1.000
_cell.angle_alpha   90.00
_cell.angle_beta   90.00
_cell.angle_gamma   90.00
#
_symmetry.space_group_name_H-M   'P 1'
#
loop_
_entity.id
_entity.type
_entity.pdbx_description
1 polymer ?
#
loop_
_entity_poly.entity_id
_entity_poly.type
_entity_poly.pdbx_seq_one_letter_code
_entity_poly.pdbx_strand_id
1 'polypeptide(L)' 'LTCESGRIALVVSGQEWVLEPGDVISFRADQRHSYANPTRQTAVGYSVVLLAPIGAR' A
#
# COMPACT_ATOMS: atom_id res chain seq x y z
N LEU A 1 1.66 3.90 -1.25
CA LEU A 1 2.44 2.67 -1.46
C LEU A 1 2.77 2.56 -2.93
N THR A 2 4.05 2.38 -3.26
CA THR A 2 4.51 2.04 -4.61
C THR A 2 5.09 0.63 -4.58
N CYS A 3 4.79 -0.20 -5.58
CA CYS A 3 5.48 -1.47 -5.78
C CYS A 3 6.73 -1.24 -6.63
N GLU A 4 7.91 -1.48 -6.08
CA GLU A 4 9.18 -1.36 -6.81
C GLU A 4 9.47 -2.66 -7.57
N SER A 5 9.32 -3.80 -6.91
CA SER A 5 9.56 -5.12 -7.49
C SER A 5 8.65 -6.19 -6.89
N GLY A 6 8.47 -7.30 -7.61
CA GLY A 6 7.57 -8.39 -7.23
C GLY A 6 6.10 -8.01 -7.41
N ARG A 7 5.24 -8.48 -6.51
CA ARG A 7 3.79 -8.18 -6.51
C ARG A 7 3.30 -8.04 -5.08
N ILE A 8 2.41 -7.08 -4.83
CA ILE A 8 1.87 -6.82 -3.49
C ILE A 8 0.34 -6.86 -3.55
N ALA A 9 -0.27 -7.73 -2.75
CA ALA A 9 -1.70 -7.68 -2.47
C ALA A 9 -1.93 -6.78 -1.25
N LEU A 10 -2.71 -5.72 -1.44
CA LEU A 10 -3.13 -4.77 -0.40
C LEU A 10 -4.62 -4.97 -0.14
N VAL A 11 -4.99 -5.25 1.11
CA VAL A 11 -6.38 -5.17 1.56
C VAL A 11 -6.55 -3.89 2.36
N VAL A 12 -7.50 -3.04 1.96
CA VAL A 12 -7.79 -1.75 2.61
C VAL A 12 -9.25 -1.38 2.39
N SER A 13 -9.93 -0.90 3.44
CA SER A 13 -11.37 -0.59 3.40
C SER A 13 -12.27 -1.77 2.94
N GLY A 14 -11.82 -3.01 3.16
CA GLY A 14 -12.53 -4.20 2.69
C GLY A 14 -12.38 -4.49 1.19
N GLN A 15 -11.56 -3.73 0.47
CA GLN A 15 -11.23 -3.96 -0.93
C GLN A 15 -9.81 -4.51 -1.06
N GLU A 16 -9.62 -5.44 -1.99
CA GLU A 16 -8.31 -5.96 -2.36
C GLU A 16 -7.80 -5.28 -3.62
N TRP A 17 -6.52 -4.92 -3.61
CA TRP A 17 -5.78 -4.33 -4.72
C TRP A 17 -4.51 -5.13 -4.95
N VAL A 18 -4.23 -5.48 -6.20
CA VAL A 18 -2.98 -6.13 -6.59
C VAL A 18 -2.12 -5.09 -7.30
N LEU A 19 -0.93 -4.83 -6.76
CA LEU A 19 0.04 -3.91 -7.33
C LEU A 19 1.14 -4.69 -8.04
N GLU A 20 1.46 -4.26 -9.25
CA GLU A 20 2.60 -4.69 -10.05
C GLU A 20 3.72 -3.64 -10.01
N PRO A 21 4.96 -3.96 -10.44
CA PRO A 21 6.07 -3.01 -10.43
C PRO A 21 5.74 -1.73 -11.20
N GLY A 22 5.91 -0.58 -10.54
CA GLY A 22 5.56 0.73 -11.06
C GLY A 22 4.19 1.25 -10.59
N ASP A 23 3.31 0.39 -10.09
CA ASP A 23 2.00 0.82 -9.60
C ASP A 23 2.13 1.63 -8.30
N VAL A 24 1.27 2.64 -8.19
CA VAL A 24 1.17 3.52 -7.03
C VAL A 24 -0.27 3.58 -6.56
N ILE A 25 -0.47 3.38 -5.25
CA ILE A 25 -1.76 3.59 -4.60
C ILE A 25 -1.62 4.53 -3.40
N SER A 26 -2.57 5.45 -3.28
CA SER A 26 -2.74 6.31 -2.12
C SER A 26 -4.04 5.94 -1.39
N PHE A 27 -3.99 5.81 -0.08
CA PHE A 27 -5.14 5.45 0.75
C PHE A 27 -4.98 6.01 2.17
N ARG A 28 -6.11 6.08 2.89
CA ARG A 28 -6.19 6.44 4.32
C ARG A 28 -5.46 5.39 5.17
N ALA A 29 -4.34 5.75 5.79
CA ALA A 29 -3.57 4.80 6.60
C ALA A 29 -4.16 4.55 8.00
N ASP A 30 -5.10 5.39 8.45
CA ASP A 30 -5.78 5.31 9.76
C ASP A 30 -6.89 4.24 9.82
N GLN A 31 -7.09 3.49 8.73
CA GLN A 31 -8.03 2.38 8.66
C GLN A 31 -7.30 1.02 8.62
N ARG A 32 -8.02 -0.07 8.92
CA ARG A 32 -7.46 -1.43 8.83
C ARG A 32 -6.95 -1.68 7.41
N HIS A 33 -5.69 -2.08 7.33
CA HIS A 33 -5.07 -2.51 6.09
C HIS A 33 -4.03 -3.60 6.34
N SER A 34 -3.77 -4.43 5.34
CA SER A 34 -2.75 -5.47 5.37
C SER A 34 -2.07 -5.62 4.02
N TYR A 35 -0.84 -6.10 4.04
CA TYR A 35 -0.06 -6.41 2.85
C TYR A 35 0.26 -7.91 2.83
N ALA A 36 0.17 -8.51 1.66
CA ALA A 36 0.64 -9.86 1.42
C ALA A 36 1.50 -9.89 0.16
N ASN A 37 2.53 -10.72 0.18
CA ASN A 37 3.22 -11.12 -1.04
C ASN A 37 2.57 -12.42 -1.53
N PRO A 38 1.81 -12.40 -2.64
CA PRO A 38 1.11 -13.59 -3.14
C PRO A 38 2.05 -14.56 -3.89
N THR A 39 3.33 -14.23 -4.00
CA THR A 39 4.32 -15.00 -4.78
C THR A 39 5.42 -15.57 -3.90
N ARG A 40 6.28 -16.41 -4.50
CA ARG A 40 7.50 -16.93 -3.85
C ARG A 40 8.72 -16.03 -4.06
N GLN A 41 8.61 -15.01 -4.91
CA GLN A 41 9.70 -14.07 -5.17
C GLN A 41 9.66 -12.96 -4.12
N THR A 42 10.80 -12.31 -3.86
CA THR A 42 10.81 -11.14 -2.98
C THR A 42 10.01 -10.01 -3.62
N ALA A 43 9.13 -9.38 -2.85
CA ALA A 43 8.42 -8.17 -3.25
C ALA A 43 8.92 -6.99 -2.41
N VAL A 44 9.21 -5.87 -3.06
CA VAL A 44 9.66 -4.64 -2.41
C VAL A 44 8.64 -3.54 -2.70
N GLY A 45 8.18 -2.90 -1.63
CA GLY A 45 7.26 -1.77 -1.70
C GLY A 45 7.72 -0.63 -0.81
N TYR A 46 7.62 0.59 -1.31
CA TYR A 46 7.91 1.79 -0.55
C TYR A 46 6.61 2.46 -0.13
N SER A 47 6.47 2.72 1.17
CA SER A 47 5.34 3.46 1.71
C SER A 47 5.83 4.79 2.27
N VAL A 48 5.26 5.88 1.78
CA VAL A 48 5.44 7.21 2.35
C VAL A 48 4.16 7.54 3.10
N VAL A 49 4.28 7.76 4.40
CA VAL A 49 3.14 8.14 5.26
C VAL A 49 3.23 9.63 5.53
N LEU A 50 2.17 10.34 5.14
CA LEU A 50 2.02 11.77 5.41
C LEU A 50 1.04 11.93 6.56
N LEU A 51 1.44 12.64 7.61
CA LEU A 51 0.55 12.99 8.71
C LEU A 51 -0.29 14.20 8.31
N ALA A 52 -1.60 14.11 8.55
CA ALA A 52 -2.46 15.28 8.42
C ALA A 52 -2.09 16.30 9.51
N PRO A 53 -2.03 17.62 9.20
CA PRO A 53 -1.82 18.64 10.21
C PRO A 53 -2.94 18.60 11.25
N ILE A 54 -2.59 18.58 12.53
CA ILE A 54 -3.55 18.75 13.62
C ILE A 54 -3.89 20.25 13.68
N GLY A 55 -4.95 20.67 12.97
CA GLY A 55 -5.46 22.05 13.01
C GLY A 55 -5.77 22.70 11.65
N ALA A 56 -5.51 22.02 10.53
CA ALA A 56 -6.03 22.46 9.24
C ALA A 56 -7.53 22.10 9.18
N ARG A 57 -8.38 23.12 9.25
CA ARG A 57 -9.84 23.00 9.09
C ARG A 57 -10.20 22.57 7.67
#